data_AF-A0A659S3I7-F1
#
_entry.id   AF-A0A659S3I7-F1
#
_cell.length_a   1.000
_cell.length_b   1.000
_cell.length_c   1.000
_cell.angle_alpha   90.00
_cell.angle_beta   90.00
_cell.angle_gamma   90.00
#
_symmetry.space_group_name_H-M   'P 1'
#
loop_
_entity.id
_entity.type
_entity.pdbx_description
1 polymer ?
#
loop_
_entity_poly.entity_id
_entity_poly.type
_entity_poly.pdbx_seq_one_letter_code
_entity_poly.pdbx_strand_id
1 'polypeptide(L)'
;LGAGDCVKATQLDEALGHVGLAQPGSPKLINMLLENGFLPVVSSIGVTDDGQLMNVNADQAATALAATLGAAVIQRSDVSGI
;
A
#
# COMPACT_ATOMS: atom_id res chain seq x y z
N LEU A 1 -1.33 -5.06 5.50
CA LEU A 1 -2.01 -3.74 5.59
C LEU A 1 -3.42 -3.96 6.12
N GLY A 2 -4.00 -3.02 6.88
CA GLY A 2 -5.44 -3.08 7.27
C GLY A 2 -6.43 -3.20 6.09
N ALA A 3 -5.93 -3.07 4.86
CA ALA A 3 -6.61 -3.36 3.60
C ALA A 3 -6.46 -4.85 3.14
N GLY A 4 -6.67 -5.83 4.03
CA GLY A 4 -6.81 -7.26 3.68
C GLY A 4 -5.67 -7.88 2.86
N ASP A 5 -4.42 -7.71 3.33
CA ASP A 5 -3.21 -8.29 2.74
C ASP A 5 -2.81 -7.83 1.33
N CYS A 6 -3.43 -6.77 0.80
CA CYS A 6 -3.13 -6.28 -0.54
C CYS A 6 -1.73 -5.69 -0.71
N VAL A 7 -1.12 -5.22 0.38
CA VAL A 7 0.28 -4.80 0.43
C VAL A 7 0.85 -5.26 1.79
N LYS A 8 2.06 -5.81 1.76
CA LYS A 8 2.80 -6.21 2.94
C LYS A 8 3.69 -5.07 3.42
N ALA A 9 3.85 -4.96 4.74
CA ALA A 9 4.72 -3.97 5.36
C ALA A 9 5.71 -4.68 6.28
N THR A 10 6.99 -4.36 6.14
CA THR A 10 8.06 -4.74 7.08
C THR A 10 8.73 -3.49 7.63
N GLN A 11 9.43 -3.58 8.74
CA GLN A 11 10.24 -2.44 9.21
C GLN A 11 11.35 -2.12 8.19
N LEU A 12 11.43 -0.85 7.80
CA LEU A 12 12.43 -0.38 6.85
C LEU A 12 13.81 -0.28 7.51
N ASP A 13 13.88 0.37 8.67
CA ASP A 13 15.10 0.59 9.43
C ASP A 13 14.72 0.83 10.91
N GLU A 14 15.45 0.22 11.85
CA GLU A 14 15.25 0.41 13.28
C GLU A 14 15.44 1.88 13.69
N ALA A 15 16.38 2.60 13.08
CA ALA A 15 16.67 4.00 13.38
C ALA A 15 15.52 4.95 12.99
N LEU A 16 14.68 4.53 12.04
CA LEU A 16 13.49 5.28 11.62
C LEU A 16 12.25 4.95 12.47
N GLY A 17 12.34 4.00 13.39
CA GLY A 17 11.23 3.55 14.22
C GLY A 17 10.14 2.86 13.40
N HIS A 18 8.89 3.33 13.51
CA HIS A 18 7.72 2.72 12.88
C HIS A 18 7.54 3.16 11.42
N VAL A 19 8.62 3.09 10.63
CA VAL A 19 8.58 3.35 9.19
C VAL A 19 8.61 2.03 8.44
N GLY A 20 7.61 1.85 7.56
CA GLY A 20 7.40 0.59 6.85
C GLY A 20 7.90 0.61 5.41
N LEU A 21 8.47 -0.51 4.98
CA LEU A 21 8.74 -0.83 3.58
C LEU A 21 7.53 -1.54 2.97
N ALA A 22 6.94 -0.98 1.92
CA ALA A 22 5.83 -1.62 1.19
C ALA A 22 6.32 -2.66 0.18
N GLN A 23 5.65 -3.81 0.16
CA GLN A 23 5.88 -4.89 -0.80
C GLN A 23 4.55 -5.42 -1.37
N PRO A 24 4.55 -5.96 -2.60
CA PRO A 24 3.34 -6.56 -3.17
C PRO A 24 2.73 -7.66 -2.29
N GLY A 25 1.40 -7.72 -2.28
CA GLY A 25 0.63 -8.66 -1.46
C GLY A 25 -0.34 -9.50 -2.29
N SER A 26 -1.59 -9.58 -1.83
CA SER A 26 -2.66 -10.37 -2.44
C SER A 26 -3.74 -9.47 -3.07
N PRO A 27 -4.08 -9.61 -4.36
CA PRO A 27 -5.08 -8.76 -5.01
C PRO A 27 -6.53 -9.10 -4.63
N LYS A 28 -6.76 -10.22 -3.93
CA LYS A 28 -8.10 -10.84 -3.77
C LYS A 28 -9.18 -9.89 -3.25
N LEU A 29 -8.91 -9.18 -2.16
CA LEU A 29 -9.90 -8.29 -1.55
C LEU A 29 -10.23 -7.11 -2.48
N ILE A 30 -9.20 -6.47 -3.03
CA ILE A 30 -9.40 -5.29 -3.89
C ILE A 30 -10.11 -5.70 -5.18
N ASN A 31 -9.74 -6.82 -5.81
CA ASN A 31 -10.44 -7.32 -7.00
C ASN A 31 -11.91 -7.63 -6.69
N MET A 32 -12.20 -8.30 -5.57
CA MET A 32 -13.59 -8.56 -5.16
C MET A 32 -14.39 -7.26 -5.02
N LEU A 33 -13.82 -6.24 -4.36
CA LEU A 33 -14.49 -4.94 -4.21
C LEU A 33 -14.73 -4.26 -5.56
N LEU A 34 -13.73 -4.26 -6.45
CA LEU A 34 -13.83 -3.68 -7.79
C LEU A 34 -14.87 -4.41 -8.66
N GLU A 35 -14.87 -5.75 -8.65
CA GLU A 35 -15.83 -6.60 -9.38
C GLU A 35 -17.27 -6.38 -8.91
N ASN A 36 -17.47 -5.99 -7.65
CA ASN A 36 -18.78 -5.65 -7.08
C ASN A 36 -19.14 -4.16 -7.21
N GLY A 37 -18.37 -3.38 -7.97
CA GLY A 37 -18.68 -1.98 -8.28
C GLY A 37 -18.34 -0.99 -7.15
N PHE A 38 -17.54 -1.39 -6.16
CA PHE A 38 -17.03 -0.47 -5.14
C PHE A 38 -15.79 0.29 -5.64
N LEU A 39 -15.55 1.46 -5.04
CA LEU A 39 -14.31 2.24 -5.21
C LEU A 39 -13.46 2.11 -3.94
N PRO A 40 -12.41 1.27 -3.92
CA PRO A 40 -11.55 1.13 -2.76
C PRO A 40 -10.73 2.40 -2.50
N VAL A 41 -10.82 2.93 -1.28
CA VAL A 41 -9.96 4.02 -0.79
C VAL A 41 -9.03 3.44 0.26
N VAL A 42 -7.72 3.50 0.01
CA VAL A 42 -6.70 2.82 0.82
C VAL A 42 -5.78 3.86 1.47
N SER A 43 -5.64 3.80 2.80
CA SER A 43 -4.65 4.59 3.56
C SER A 43 -3.25 3.97 3.49
N SER A 44 -2.18 4.75 3.63
CA SER A 44 -0.79 4.27 3.62
C SER A 44 -0.27 3.79 5.00
N ILE A 45 -1.13 3.19 5.82
CA ILE A 45 -0.74 2.62 7.12
C ILE A 45 -0.53 1.11 7.00
N GLY A 46 0.72 0.70 7.19
CA GLY A 46 1.18 -0.68 7.26
C GLY A 46 0.79 -1.40 8.54
N VAL A 47 0.67 -2.72 8.46
CA VAL A 47 0.76 -3.60 9.64
C VAL A 47 1.70 -4.74 9.29
N THR A 48 2.65 -5.02 10.19
CA THR A 48 3.60 -6.14 10.09
C THR A 48 2.93 -7.45 10.53
N ASP A 49 3.58 -8.59 10.26
CA ASP A 49 3.04 -9.92 10.62
C ASP A 49 2.91 -10.11 12.15
N ASP A 50 3.71 -9.39 12.94
CA ASP A 50 3.64 -9.34 14.41
C ASP A 50 2.68 -8.26 14.95
N GLY A 51 1.94 -7.59 14.07
CA GLY A 51 0.85 -6.68 14.44
C GLY A 51 1.28 -5.24 14.75
N GLN A 52 2.51 -4.84 14.43
CA GLN A 52 2.97 -3.45 14.61
C GLN A 52 2.49 -2.56 13.48
N LEU A 53 1.97 -1.38 13.84
CA LEU A 53 1.57 -0.36 12.87
C LEU A 53 2.79 0.37 12.32
N MET A 54 2.81 0.55 11.00
CA MET A 54 3.90 1.19 10.28
C MET A 54 3.40 2.37 9.44
N ASN A 55 4.11 3.49 9.49
CA ASN A 55 3.93 4.60 8.58
C ASN A 55 4.66 4.30 7.26
N VAL A 56 3.91 4.13 6.18
CA VAL A 56 4.46 3.85 4.85
C VAL A 56 4.31 5.08 3.99
N ASN A 57 5.34 5.41 3.21
CA ASN A 57 5.23 6.45 2.19
C ASN A 57 4.11 6.11 1.19
N ALA A 58 3.20 7.05 0.93
CA ALA A 58 2.01 6.81 0.12
C ALA A 58 2.34 6.44 -1.34
N ASP A 59 3.38 7.03 -1.92
CA ASP A 59 3.81 6.72 -3.29
C ASP A 59 4.34 5.29 -3.40
N GLN A 60 5.10 4.85 -2.41
CA GLN A 60 5.59 3.47 -2.31
C GLN A 60 4.44 2.48 -2.09
N ALA A 61 3.49 2.81 -1.22
CA ALA A 61 2.30 1.99 -1.00
C ALA A 61 1.45 1.85 -2.28
N ALA A 62 1.23 2.96 -3.01
CA ALA A 62 0.50 2.96 -4.28
C ALA A 62 1.23 2.12 -5.35
N THR A 63 2.55 2.23 -5.41
CA THR A 63 3.38 1.43 -6.33
C THR A 63 3.30 -0.06 -6.02
N ALA A 64 3.42 -0.45 -4.74
CA ALA A 64 3.29 -1.84 -4.33
C ALA A 64 1.87 -2.41 -4.57
N LEU A 65 0.84 -1.60 -4.36
CA LEU A 65 -0.54 -1.98 -4.64
C LEU A 65 -0.76 -2.18 -6.15
N ALA A 66 -0.27 -1.25 -6.98
CA ALA A 66 -0.37 -1.39 -8.42
C ALA A 66 0.41 -2.60 -8.96
N ALA A 67 1.59 -2.88 -8.42
CA ALA A 67 2.32 -4.11 -8.71
C ALA A 67 1.53 -5.36 -8.31
N THR A 68 0.81 -5.32 -7.18
CA THR A 68 -0.07 -6.42 -6.74
C THR A 68 -1.25 -6.65 -7.70
N LEU A 69 -1.79 -5.57 -8.25
CA LEU A 69 -2.96 -5.60 -9.14
C LEU A 69 -2.60 -5.73 -10.63
N GLY A 70 -1.31 -5.61 -11.00
CA GLY A 70 -0.90 -5.45 -12.39
C GLY A 70 -1.45 -4.18 -13.06
N ALA A 71 -1.64 -3.11 -12.28
CA ALA A 71 -2.28 -1.87 -12.70
C ALA A 71 -1.26 -0.76 -13.02
N ALA A 72 -1.70 0.26 -13.76
CA ALA A 72 -0.98 1.50 -13.90
C ALA A 72 -1.15 2.40 -12.66
N VAL A 73 -0.17 3.27 -12.39
CA VAL A 73 -0.21 4.27 -11.30
C VAL A 73 -0.21 5.67 -11.88
N ILE A 74 -1.02 6.54 -11.29
CA ILE A 74 -0.95 7.99 -11.49
C ILE A 74 -0.60 8.60 -10.13
N GLN A 75 0.55 9.25 -10.04
CA GLN A 75 0.94 10.02 -8.87
C GLN A 75 0.53 11.47 -9.03
N ARG A 76 -0.14 12.01 -8.00
CA ARG A 76 -0.58 13.40 -7.99
C ARG A 76 0.20 14.17 -6.95
N SER A 77 0.93 15.19 -7.39
CA SER A 77 1.63 16.14 -6.55
C SER A 77 1.12 17.56 -6.77
N ASP A 78 1.62 18.49 -5.98
CA ASP A 78 1.38 19.94 -6.05
C ASP A 78 2.39 20.67 -6.94
N VAL A 79 3.20 19.94 -7.70
CA VAL A 79 4.21 20.47 -8.61
C VAL A 79 3.93 20.04 -10.05
N SER A 80 4.41 20.82 -11.01
CA SER A 80 4.44 20.39 -12.41
C SER A 80 5.31 19.15 -12.54
N GLY A 81 4.73 18.06 -13.05
CA GLY A 81 5.46 16.83 -13.35
C GLY A 81 6.63 17.07 -14.31
N ILE A 82 7.54 16.10 -14.36
CA ILE A 82 8.73 16.12 -15.22
C ILE A 82 8.42 15.42 -16.54
#